data_AF-X1SY83-F1
#
_entry.id   AF-X1SY83-F1
#
_cell.length_a   1.000
_cell.length_b   1.000
_cell.length_c   1.000
_cell.angle_alpha   90.00
_cell.angle_beta   90.00
_cell.angle_gamma   90.00
#
_symmetry.space_group_name_H-M   'P 1'
#
loop_
_entity.id
_entity.type
_entity.pdbx_description
1 polymer ?
#
loop_
_entity_poly.entity_id
_entity_poly.type
_entity_poly.pdbx_seq_one_letter_code
_entity_poly.pdbx_strand_id
1 'polypeptide(L)'
;IGSLDVTLYDSNAALPWKFTDGIEYTFPYPGAMIPAGGYLLMVKDMTTYLAQYGIPPFGVPVLGPYDGKLGNSGEKLELSMPGDVDELGERQYIRVERVNYSDGSHHEDFEQLPWPVDPWPTAADGYGSSLRRINPQRYGNDPNNWTAASPTPGY
;
A
#
# COMPACT_ATOMS: atom_id res chain seq x y z
N ILE A 1 8.89 -1.22 -9.12
CA ILE A 1 9.93 -1.80 -8.23
C ILE A 1 11.30 -1.32 -8.68
N GLY A 2 12.01 -0.56 -7.85
CA GLY A 2 13.31 -0.01 -8.20
C GLY A 2 14.40 -1.06 -8.36
N SER A 3 15.45 -0.73 -9.11
CA SER A 3 16.69 -1.52 -9.20
C SER A 3 17.64 -1.28 -8.03
N LEU A 4 17.23 -0.45 -7.07
CA LEU A 4 17.98 -0.09 -5.88
C LEU A 4 17.09 -0.30 -4.65
N ASP A 5 17.74 -0.55 -3.53
CA ASP A 5 17.08 -0.59 -2.23
C ASP A 5 16.46 0.79 -1.93
N VAL A 6 15.26 0.79 -1.39
CA VAL A 6 14.56 2.00 -0.95
C VAL A 6 14.56 2.02 0.57
N THR A 7 15.36 2.91 1.16
CA THR A 7 15.29 3.19 2.60
C THR A 7 14.08 4.07 2.86
N LEU A 8 13.17 3.64 3.75
CA LEU A 8 11.94 4.36 4.10
C LEU A 8 12.21 5.43 5.18
N TYR A 9 13.24 6.23 4.94
CA TYR A 9 13.71 7.30 5.80
C TYR A 9 14.35 8.38 4.93
N ASP A 10 14.00 9.64 5.19
CA ASP A 10 14.65 10.78 4.57
C ASP A 10 15.78 11.30 5.46
N SER A 11 17.02 11.18 4.99
CA SER A 11 18.21 11.58 5.73
C SER A 11 18.40 13.10 5.82
N ASN A 12 17.83 13.87 4.88
CA ASN A 12 17.96 15.33 4.88
C ASN A 12 17.03 15.94 5.92
N ALA A 13 15.79 15.45 5.98
CA ALA A 13 14.81 15.82 7.00
C ALA A 13 15.05 15.09 8.34
N ALA A 14 15.89 14.06 8.35
CA ALA A 14 16.13 13.17 9.49
C ALA A 14 14.84 12.53 10.03
N LEU A 15 13.91 12.17 9.15
CA LEU A 15 12.58 11.69 9.50
C LEU A 15 12.19 10.43 8.72
N PRO A 16 11.45 9.50 9.34
CA PRO A 16 10.93 8.32 8.67
C PRO A 16 9.82 8.66 7.67
N TRP A 17 9.64 7.79 6.69
CA TRP A 17 8.44 7.80 5.86
C TRP A 17 7.24 7.31 6.68
N LYS A 18 6.02 7.57 6.21
CA LYS A 18 4.80 7.13 6.88
C LYS A 18 3.64 6.95 5.91
N PHE A 19 2.62 6.22 6.34
CA PHE A 19 1.31 6.32 5.71
C PHE A 19 0.61 7.61 6.16
N THR A 20 0.05 8.35 5.21
CA THR A 20 -0.67 9.61 5.44
C THR A 20 -2.17 9.49 5.26
N ASP A 21 -2.66 8.36 4.75
CA ASP A 21 -4.08 8.09 4.53
C ASP A 21 -4.35 6.57 4.53
N GLY A 22 -5.60 6.18 4.80
CA GLY A 22 -6.07 4.79 4.93
C GLY A 22 -5.66 4.10 6.24
N ILE A 23 -4.35 4.06 6.53
CA ILE A 23 -3.81 3.49 7.78
C ILE A 23 -2.84 4.46 8.45
N GLU A 24 -2.61 4.24 9.73
CA GLU A 24 -1.62 4.98 10.52
C GLU A 24 -0.40 4.09 10.76
N TYR A 25 0.73 4.44 10.16
CA TYR A 25 2.00 3.78 10.42
C TYR A 25 3.19 4.64 10.04
N THR A 26 4.16 4.76 10.96
CA THR A 26 5.45 5.42 10.71
C THR A 26 6.54 4.37 10.69
N PHE A 27 7.35 4.36 9.63
CA PHE A 27 8.36 3.33 9.43
C PHE A 27 9.51 3.46 10.44
N PRO A 28 10.01 2.35 11.03
CA PRO A 28 11.09 2.40 12.00
C PRO A 28 12.45 2.74 11.35
N TYR A 29 13.28 3.47 12.08
CA TYR A 29 14.68 3.73 11.70
C TYR A 29 15.64 3.45 12.88
N PRO A 30 16.77 2.75 12.65
CA PRO A 30 17.15 2.09 11.39
C PRO A 30 16.35 0.80 11.17
N GLY A 31 16.16 0.40 9.90
CA GLY A 31 15.69 -0.96 9.56
C GLY A 31 14.53 -1.07 8.57
N ALA A 32 13.80 0.02 8.28
CA ALA A 32 12.78 -0.01 7.24
C ALA A 32 13.39 0.20 5.84
N MET A 33 13.50 -0.88 5.08
CA MET A 33 14.05 -0.90 3.73
C MET A 33 13.22 -1.82 2.83
N ILE A 34 13.00 -1.42 1.59
CA ILE A 34 12.48 -2.27 0.54
C ILE A 34 13.66 -2.73 -0.30
N PRO A 35 13.96 -4.04 -0.40
CA PRO A 35 15.04 -4.52 -1.26
C PRO A 35 14.82 -4.14 -2.72
N ALA A 36 15.91 -3.95 -3.47
CA ALA A 36 15.89 -3.81 -4.92
C ALA A 36 15.15 -5.00 -5.54
N GLY A 37 14.23 -4.76 -6.47
CA GLY A 37 13.43 -5.86 -7.02
C GLY A 37 12.35 -6.41 -6.07
N GLY A 38 12.33 -5.99 -4.80
CA GLY A 38 11.55 -6.61 -3.73
C GLY A 38 10.33 -5.82 -3.29
N TYR A 39 9.79 -6.29 -2.18
CA TYR A 39 8.64 -5.73 -1.48
C TYR A 39 8.81 -5.94 0.03
N LEU A 40 7.99 -5.25 0.81
CA LEU A 40 7.85 -5.44 2.24
C LEU A 40 6.39 -5.78 2.54
N LEU A 41 6.14 -6.45 3.66
CA LEU A 41 4.79 -6.80 4.10
C LEU A 41 4.37 -5.92 5.27
N MET A 42 3.26 -5.21 5.11
CA MET A 42 2.59 -4.48 6.19
C MET A 42 1.45 -5.34 6.73
N VAL A 43 1.53 -5.71 8.00
CA VAL A 43 0.61 -6.68 8.61
C VAL A 43 -0.13 -6.03 9.78
N LYS A 44 -1.46 -6.20 9.83
CA LYS A 44 -2.29 -5.70 10.93
C LYS A 44 -2.10 -6.48 12.23
N ASP A 45 -1.99 -7.81 12.12
CA ASP A 45 -1.80 -8.72 13.23
C ASP A 45 -0.78 -9.81 12.85
N MET A 46 0.41 -9.73 13.44
CA MET A 46 1.53 -10.63 13.12
C MET A 46 1.20 -12.08 13.48
N THR A 47 0.50 -12.30 14.59
CA THR A 47 0.16 -13.65 15.08
C THR A 47 -0.78 -14.36 14.09
N THR A 48 -1.81 -13.66 13.64
CA THR A 48 -2.80 -14.13 12.67
C THR A 48 -2.15 -14.37 11.32
N TYR A 49 -1.28 -13.46 10.87
CA TYR A 49 -0.52 -13.64 9.63
C TYR A 49 0.35 -14.89 9.70
N LEU A 50 1.17 -15.07 10.74
CA LEU A 50 2.03 -16.24 10.88
C LEU A 50 1.23 -17.54 10.99
N ALA A 51 0.09 -17.52 11.67
CA ALA A 51 -0.80 -18.68 11.77
C ALA A 51 -1.44 -19.06 10.43
N GLN A 52 -1.78 -18.08 9.60
CA GLN A 52 -2.46 -18.30 8.32
C GLN A 52 -1.51 -18.58 7.16
N TYR A 53 -0.37 -17.88 7.13
CA TYR A 53 0.54 -17.83 5.97
C TYR A 53 1.94 -18.38 6.26
N GLY A 54 2.30 -18.60 7.53
CA GLY A 54 3.62 -19.08 7.92
C GLY A 54 4.70 -18.01 7.88
N ILE A 55 5.96 -18.45 7.79
CA ILE A 55 7.14 -17.56 7.76
C ILE A 55 7.25 -16.92 6.37
N PRO A 56 7.44 -15.59 6.27
CA PRO A 56 7.65 -14.91 4.99
C PRO A 56 8.90 -15.44 4.25
N PRO A 57 8.99 -15.27 2.92
CA PRO A 57 10.20 -15.60 2.18
C PRO A 57 11.45 -14.91 2.77
N PHE A 58 12.58 -15.60 2.69
CA PHE A 58 13.85 -15.07 3.21
C PHE A 58 14.16 -13.71 2.58
N GLY A 59 14.48 -12.72 3.43
CA GLY A 59 14.82 -11.36 2.99
C GLY A 59 13.64 -10.44 2.74
N VAL A 60 12.39 -10.90 2.91
CA VAL A 60 11.20 -10.03 2.87
C VAL A 60 10.93 -9.45 4.26
N PRO A 61 11.06 -8.12 4.46
CA PRO A 61 10.75 -7.51 5.75
C PRO A 61 9.25 -7.57 6.02
N VAL A 62 8.88 -7.89 7.26
CA VAL A 62 7.49 -7.87 7.73
C VAL A 62 7.39 -6.87 8.87
N LEU A 63 6.54 -5.86 8.66
CA LEU A 63 6.36 -4.72 9.53
C LEU A 63 4.91 -4.62 9.99
N GLY A 64 4.70 -3.96 11.12
CA GLY A 64 3.41 -3.80 11.79
C GLY A 64 3.53 -3.98 13.31
N PRO A 65 2.40 -3.99 14.03
CA PRO A 65 1.06 -3.69 13.53
C PRO A 65 0.94 -2.23 13.08
N TYR A 66 0.12 -1.98 12.07
CA TYR A 66 -0.35 -0.63 11.75
C TYR A 66 -1.65 -0.33 12.48
N ASP A 67 -1.95 0.95 12.70
CA ASP A 67 -3.20 1.41 13.30
C ASP A 67 -4.26 1.72 12.21
N GLY A 68 -5.53 1.70 12.61
CA GLY A 68 -6.66 1.75 11.66
C GLY A 68 -7.02 0.38 11.07
N LYS A 69 -7.90 0.37 10.06
CA LYS A 69 -8.31 -0.83 9.33
C LYS A 69 -8.53 -0.45 7.87
N LEU A 70 -8.25 -1.38 6.97
CA LEU A 70 -8.55 -1.14 5.57
C LEU A 70 -10.07 -1.24 5.33
N GLY A 71 -10.61 -0.35 4.50
CA GLY A 71 -12.03 -0.30 4.13
C GLY A 71 -12.41 -1.45 3.19
N ASN A 72 -13.47 -2.20 3.48
CA ASN A 72 -13.85 -3.33 2.62
C ASN A 72 -14.37 -2.88 1.25
N SER A 73 -15.09 -1.75 1.21
CA SER A 73 -15.73 -1.24 -0.01
C SER A 73 -14.82 -0.37 -0.88
N GLY A 74 -13.63 -0.06 -0.39
CA GLY A 74 -12.73 0.89 -1.05
C GLY A 74 -12.31 2.02 -0.13
N GLU A 75 -11.08 2.49 -0.33
CA GLU A 75 -10.54 3.69 0.31
C GLU A 75 -9.29 4.17 -0.42
N LYS A 76 -8.76 5.31 0.04
CA LYS A 76 -7.46 5.82 -0.36
C LYS A 76 -6.40 5.36 0.64
N LEU A 77 -5.34 4.74 0.13
CA LEU A 77 -4.13 4.41 0.87
C LEU A 77 -2.96 5.21 0.30
N GLU A 78 -2.20 5.88 1.16
CA GLU A 78 -1.14 6.79 0.73
C GLU A 78 0.15 6.63 1.53
N LEU A 79 1.26 6.41 0.82
CA LEU A 79 2.62 6.38 1.37
C LEU A 79 3.32 7.70 1.04
N SER A 80 3.89 8.33 2.06
CA SER A 80 4.53 9.64 1.92
C SER A 80 5.89 9.71 2.62
N MET A 81 6.78 10.50 2.02
CA MET A 81 8.06 10.87 2.61
C MET A 81 8.00 12.29 3.21
N PRO A 82 8.83 12.61 4.21
CA PRO A 82 8.96 13.98 4.70
C PRO A 82 9.39 14.94 3.57
N GLY A 83 8.73 16.10 3.45
CA GLY A 83 9.04 17.14 2.46
C GLY A 83 9.79 18.34 3.06
N ASP A 84 9.30 19.55 2.80
CA ASP A 84 9.78 20.82 3.41
C ASP A 84 8.90 21.30 4.58
N VAL A 85 9.46 22.17 5.43
CA VAL A 85 8.69 22.85 6.48
C VAL A 85 8.20 24.16 5.87
N ASP A 86 6.91 24.44 5.96
CA ASP A 86 6.37 25.69 5.45
C ASP A 86 6.66 26.90 6.37
N GLU A 87 6.19 28.07 5.95
CA GLU A 87 6.38 29.33 6.68
C GLU A 87 5.74 29.34 8.08
N LEU A 88 4.79 28.43 8.34
CA LEU A 88 4.11 28.28 9.63
C LEU A 88 4.83 27.30 10.57
N GLY A 89 5.92 26.68 10.11
CA GLY A 89 6.64 25.67 10.88
C GLY A 89 6.03 24.28 10.77
N GLU A 90 5.08 24.05 9.86
CA GLU A 90 4.43 22.76 9.68
C GLU A 90 5.19 21.88 8.69
N ARG A 91 5.40 20.62 9.07
CA ARG A 91 6.06 19.62 8.22
C ARG A 91 5.10 19.16 7.13
N GLN A 92 5.43 19.45 5.88
CA GLN A 92 4.73 18.90 4.72
C GLN A 92 5.22 17.49 4.37
N TYR A 93 4.36 16.70 3.75
CA TYR A 93 4.66 15.33 3.32
C TYR A 93 4.46 15.21 1.82
N ILE A 94 5.43 14.60 1.15
CA ILE A 94 5.43 14.38 -0.29
C ILE A 94 4.91 12.97 -0.53
N ARG A 95 3.79 12.88 -1.25
CA ARG A 95 3.19 11.60 -1.66
C ARG A 95 4.11 10.85 -2.61
N VAL A 96 4.53 9.65 -2.20
CA VAL A 96 5.38 8.76 -3.00
C VAL A 96 4.53 7.77 -3.79
N GLU A 97 3.51 7.20 -3.15
CA GLU A 97 2.61 6.23 -3.77
C GLU A 97 1.19 6.40 -3.22
N ARG A 98 0.19 6.13 -4.08
CA ARG A 98 -1.22 6.13 -3.69
C ARG A 98 -2.00 5.09 -4.46
N VAL A 99 -2.96 4.46 -3.78
CA VAL A 99 -4.01 3.69 -4.41
C VAL A 99 -5.37 4.06 -3.82
N ASN A 100 -6.31 4.43 -4.68
CA ASN A 100 -7.73 4.57 -4.37
C ASN A 100 -8.41 3.29 -4.84
N TYR A 101 -8.48 2.26 -4.00
CA TYR A 101 -9.08 0.99 -4.39
C TYR A 101 -10.58 0.98 -4.17
N SER A 102 -11.27 0.11 -4.90
CA SER A 102 -12.71 -0.16 -4.77
C SER A 102 -12.95 -1.66 -4.78
N ASP A 103 -14.13 -2.08 -4.31
CA ASP A 103 -14.63 -3.45 -4.36
C ASP A 103 -15.26 -3.84 -5.71
N GLY A 104 -15.32 -2.91 -6.68
CA GLY A 104 -15.92 -3.17 -7.99
C GLY A 104 -17.43 -2.98 -8.04
N SER A 105 -18.04 -2.42 -6.98
CA SER A 105 -19.49 -2.20 -6.90
C SER A 105 -19.93 -0.73 -7.03
N HIS A 106 -18.98 0.23 -7.02
CA HIS A 106 -19.25 1.67 -6.96
C HIS A 106 -19.33 2.32 -8.35
N HIS A 107 -20.33 1.93 -9.14
CA HIS A 107 -20.49 2.40 -10.52
C HIS A 107 -20.79 3.90 -10.58
N GLU A 108 -21.41 4.45 -9.53
CA GLU A 108 -21.72 5.86 -9.33
C GLU A 108 -20.47 6.75 -9.34
N ASP A 109 -19.31 6.23 -8.93
CA ASP A 109 -18.05 6.99 -8.94
C ASP A 109 -17.47 7.13 -10.36
N PHE A 110 -18.00 6.36 -11.32
CA PHE A 110 -17.53 6.27 -12.70
C PHE A 110 -18.60 6.70 -13.72
N GLU A 111 -19.59 7.49 -13.31
CA GLU A 111 -20.67 8.01 -14.17
C GLU A 111 -20.19 8.75 -15.44
N GLN A 112 -18.95 9.25 -15.43
CA GLN A 112 -18.34 9.95 -16.57
C GLN A 112 -17.86 9.00 -17.68
N LEU A 113 -17.80 7.69 -17.43
CA LEU A 113 -17.39 6.71 -18.43
C LEU A 113 -18.53 6.41 -19.42
N PRO A 114 -18.21 6.08 -20.70
CA PRO A 114 -19.23 5.72 -21.71
C PRO A 114 -20.12 4.55 -21.30
N TRP A 115 -19.61 3.69 -20.42
CA TRP A 115 -20.34 2.62 -19.74
C TRP A 115 -19.94 2.72 -18.25
N PRO A 116 -20.82 3.20 -17.37
CA PRO A 116 -20.49 3.39 -15.96
C PRO A 116 -20.31 2.01 -15.33
N VAL A 117 -19.06 1.62 -15.19
CA VAL A 117 -18.62 0.37 -14.58
C VAL A 117 -17.47 0.70 -13.65
N ASP A 118 -17.51 0.16 -12.44
CA ASP A 118 -16.37 0.19 -11.55
C ASP A 118 -15.29 -0.75 -12.13
N PRO A 119 -14.10 -0.23 -12.52
CA PRO A 119 -13.07 -1.02 -13.17
C PRO A 119 -12.32 -1.94 -12.20
N TRP A 120 -12.59 -1.88 -10.89
CA TRP A 120 -11.97 -2.74 -9.90
C TRP A 120 -12.53 -4.17 -9.94
N PRO A 121 -11.70 -5.21 -9.71
CA PRO A 121 -12.14 -6.59 -9.80
C PRO A 121 -13.00 -7.00 -8.59
N THR A 122 -14.26 -7.34 -8.84
CA THR A 122 -15.22 -7.77 -7.80
C THR A 122 -14.88 -9.07 -7.09
N ALA A 123 -14.04 -9.93 -7.68
CA ALA A 123 -13.68 -11.20 -7.05
C ALA A 123 -12.82 -11.04 -5.78
N ALA A 124 -12.21 -9.87 -5.55
CA ALA A 124 -11.52 -9.54 -4.30
C ALA A 124 -12.48 -9.06 -3.19
N ASP A 125 -13.77 -8.87 -3.50
CA ASP A 125 -14.80 -8.51 -2.54
C ASP A 125 -15.40 -9.76 -1.87
N GLY A 126 -14.86 -10.16 -0.72
CA GLY A 126 -15.50 -11.13 0.18
C GLY A 126 -15.41 -12.62 -0.20
N TYR A 127 -14.99 -12.97 -1.41
CA TYR A 127 -14.84 -14.38 -1.86
C TYR A 127 -13.44 -14.98 -1.59
N GLY A 128 -12.62 -14.30 -0.80
CA GLY A 128 -11.32 -14.79 -0.35
C GLY A 128 -10.15 -14.53 -1.29
N SER A 129 -10.32 -13.74 -2.37
CA SER A 129 -9.21 -13.23 -3.17
C SER A 129 -8.67 -11.91 -2.61
N SER A 130 -7.42 -11.60 -2.93
CA SER A 130 -6.75 -10.31 -2.64
C SER A 130 -6.56 -9.49 -3.91
N LEU A 131 -6.55 -8.16 -3.77
CA LEU A 131 -6.11 -7.25 -4.84
C LEU A 131 -4.60 -7.33 -5.00
N ARG A 132 -4.14 -7.69 -6.21
CA ARG A 132 -2.73 -7.77 -6.56
C ARG A 132 -2.43 -6.93 -7.79
N ARG A 133 -1.30 -6.21 -7.77
CA ARG A 133 -0.81 -5.53 -8.97
C ARG A 133 -0.41 -6.54 -10.05
N ILE A 134 -0.77 -6.26 -11.29
CA ILE A 134 -0.37 -7.04 -12.47
C ILE A 134 1.08 -6.69 -12.82
N ASN A 135 1.40 -5.41 -12.90
CA ASN A 135 2.75 -4.93 -13.16
C ASN A 135 3.18 -3.91 -12.08
N PRO A 136 4.16 -4.23 -11.23
CA PRO A 136 4.57 -3.37 -10.13
C PRO A 136 5.46 -2.18 -10.56
N GLN A 137 5.73 -2.02 -11.86
CA GLN A 137 6.35 -0.82 -12.45
C GLN A 137 5.32 0.18 -12.97
N ARG A 138 4.07 -0.25 -13.17
CA ARG A 138 2.99 0.63 -13.62
C ARG A 138 2.43 1.40 -12.44
N TYR A 139 1.75 2.50 -12.77
CA TYR A 139 1.14 3.40 -11.80
C TYR A 139 0.20 2.64 -10.86
N GLY A 140 0.38 2.82 -9.55
CA GLY A 140 -0.37 2.10 -8.52
C GLY A 140 -1.85 2.44 -8.45
N ASN A 141 -2.23 3.63 -8.91
CA ASN A 141 -3.61 4.12 -8.85
C ASN A 141 -4.40 3.86 -10.15
N ASP A 142 -3.86 3.09 -11.09
CA ASP A 142 -4.57 2.65 -12.29
C ASP A 142 -5.30 1.31 -12.01
N PRO A 143 -6.64 1.28 -11.94
CA PRO A 143 -7.40 0.07 -11.63
C PRO A 143 -7.15 -1.07 -12.62
N ASN A 144 -6.82 -0.77 -13.89
CA ASN A 144 -6.52 -1.78 -14.90
C ASN A 144 -5.20 -2.51 -14.65
N ASN A 145 -4.38 -2.03 -13.70
CA ASN A 145 -3.16 -2.67 -13.25
C ASN A 145 -3.39 -3.55 -12.01
N TRP A 146 -4.64 -3.83 -11.65
CA TRP A 146 -5.00 -4.68 -10.52
C TRP A 146 -5.80 -5.89 -10.97
N THR A 147 -5.63 -7.00 -10.27
CA THR A 147 -6.37 -8.23 -10.49
C THR A 147 -6.71 -8.88 -9.16
N ALA A 148 -7.81 -9.63 -9.11
CA ALA A 148 -8.10 -10.50 -8.00
C ALA A 148 -7.26 -11.77 -8.12
N ALA A 149 -6.53 -12.11 -7.08
CA ALA A 149 -5.69 -13.31 -7.02
C ALA A 149 -5.86 -14.00 -5.67
N SER A 150 -5.60 -15.31 -5.62
CA SER A 150 -5.53 -16.03 -4.35
C SER A 150 -4.55 -15.32 -3.40
N PRO A 151 -4.91 -15.06 -2.13
CA PRO A 151 -4.03 -14.41 -1.18
C PRO A 151 -2.79 -15.26 -1.00
N THR A 152 -1.64 -14.60 -1.11
CA THR A 152 -0.35 -15.22 -0.84
C THR A 152 0.25 -14.56 0.40
N PRO A 153 1.24 -15.21 1.05
CA PRO A 153 2.08 -14.58 2.05
C PRO A 153 2.84 -13.35 1.54
N GLY A 154 2.74 -12.97 0.26
CA GLY A 154 3.46 -11.86 -0.35
C GLY A 154 4.02 -12.08 -1.75
N TYR A 155 3.82 -13.24 -2.39
CA TYR A 155 4.39 -13.59 -3.71
C TYR A 155 3.35 -13.70 -4.84
#